data_AF-B9XMG1-F1
#
_entry.id   AF-B9XMG1-F1
#
_cell.length_a   1.000
_cell.length_b   1.000
_cell.length_c   1.000
_cell.angle_alpha   90.00
_cell.angle_beta   90.00
_cell.angle_gamma   90.00
#
_symmetry.space_group_name_H-M   'P 1'
#
loop_
_entity.id
_entity.type
_entity.pdbx_description
1 polymer ?
#
loop_
_entity_poly.entity_id
_entity_poly.type
_entity_poly.pdbx_seq_one_letter_code
_entity_poly.pdbx_strand_id
1 'polypeptide(L)' 'MTTERKIELRQKIDRGIKAAVAQALEEHRRAGRPIAVWRDGKVAIIPVPEPPSDLVLQEKPKP' A
#
# COMPACT_ATOMS: atom_id res chain seq x y z
N MET A 1 -14.30 18.00 27.82
CA MET A 1 -13.11 17.32 27.23
C MET A 1 -12.09 18.40 26.88
N THR A 2 -10.85 18.31 27.39
CA THR A 2 -9.80 19.34 27.18
C THR A 2 -9.19 19.26 25.78
N THR A 3 -8.64 20.37 25.29
CA THR A 3 -8.02 20.48 23.96
C THR A 3 -6.85 19.50 23.78
N GLU A 4 -6.03 19.30 24.81
CA GLU A 4 -4.89 18.39 24.79
C GLU A 4 -5.32 16.94 24.57
N ARG A 5 -6.37 16.49 25.29
CA ARG A 5 -6.92 15.15 25.11
C ARG A 5 -7.45 14.92 23.69
N LYS A 6 -8.01 15.96 23.06
CA LYS A 6 -8.46 15.91 21.65
C LYS A 6 -7.30 15.83 20.67
N ILE A 7 -6.17 16.46 20.97
CA ILE A 7 -4.95 16.37 20.15
C ILE A 7 -4.36 14.96 20.24
N GLU A 8 -4.19 14.43 21.46
CA GLU A 8 -3.70 13.07 21.67
C GLU A 8 -4.56 12.02 20.96
N LEU A 9 -5.88 12.14 21.06
CA LEU A 9 -6.80 11.20 20.43
C LEU A 9 -6.69 11.23 18.91
N ARG A 10 -6.62 12.41 18.30
CA ARG A 10 -6.42 12.56 16.85
C ARG A 10 -5.11 11.93 16.40
N GLN A 11 -4.02 12.14 17.13
CA GLN A 11 -2.73 11.54 16.80
C GLN A 11 -2.76 10.01 16.88
N LYS A 12 -3.46 9.44 17.87
CA LYS A 12 -3.64 7.99 17.97
C LYS A 12 -4.44 7.43 16.79
N ILE A 13 -5.52 8.12 16.42
CA ILE A 13 -6.34 7.75 15.26
C ILE A 13 -5.50 7.81 13.97
N ASP A 14 -4.79 8.90 13.74
CA ASP A 14 -3.95 9.07 12.55
C ASP A 14 -2.89 7.98 12.43
N ARG A 15 -2.23 7.62 13.55
CA ARG A 15 -1.24 6.54 13.57
C ARG A 15 -1.87 5.18 13.29
N GLY A 16 -3.03 4.90 13.90
CA GLY A 16 -3.74 3.64 13.69
C GLY A 16 -4.20 3.46 12.24
N ILE A 17 -4.78 4.52 11.65
CA ILE A 17 -5.20 4.50 10.25
C ILE A 17 -4.00 4.31 9.32
N LYS A 18 -2.91 5.07 9.52
CA LYS A 18 -1.69 4.93 8.70
C LYS A 18 -1.11 3.52 8.77
N ALA A 19 -1.07 2.90 9.94
CA ALA A 19 -0.56 1.55 10.11
C ALA A 19 -1.44 0.51 9.38
N ALA A 20 -2.76 0.60 9.53
CA ALA A 20 -3.69 -0.30 8.86
C ALA A 20 -3.62 -0.17 7.33
N VAL A 21 -3.54 1.06 6.81
CA VAL A 21 -3.38 1.30 5.38
C VAL A 21 -2.07 0.73 4.87
N ALA A 22 -0.94 0.99 5.57
CA ALA A 22 0.36 0.45 5.17
C ALA A 22 0.37 -1.09 5.11
N GLN A 23 -0.26 -1.75 6.07
CA GLN A 23 -0.40 -3.21 6.06
C GLN A 23 -1.21 -3.70 4.86
N ALA A 24 -2.36 -3.08 4.58
CA ALA A 24 -3.20 -3.46 3.44
C ALA A 24 -2.47 -3.26 2.10
N LEU A 25 -1.69 -2.19 1.96
CA LEU A 25 -0.87 -1.95 0.77
C LEU A 25 0.19 -3.04 0.58
N GLU A 26 0.88 -3.44 1.65
CA GLU A 26 1.90 -4.50 1.61
C GLU A 26 1.27 -5.86 1.26
N GLU A 27 0.09 -6.17 1.79
CA GLU A 27 -0.66 -7.39 1.42
C GLU A 27 -1.01 -7.40 -0.07
N HIS A 28 -1.48 -6.27 -0.62
CA HIS A 28 -1.78 -6.15 -2.05
C HIS A 28 -0.52 -6.30 -2.91
N ARG A 29 0.58 -5.67 -2.49
CA ARG A 29 1.88 -5.78 -3.16
C ARG A 29 2.36 -7.23 -3.21
N ARG A 30 2.31 -7.95 -2.08
CA ARG A 30 2.69 -9.37 -2.00
C ARG A 30 1.78 -10.27 -2.82
N ALA A 31 0.49 -9.97 -2.87
CA ALA A 31 -0.49 -10.73 -3.64
C ALA A 31 -0.44 -10.44 -5.15
N GLY A 32 0.40 -9.50 -5.61
CA GLY A 32 0.40 -9.09 -7.01
C GLY A 32 -0.91 -8.44 -7.44
N ARG A 33 -1.60 -7.73 -6.53
CA ARG A 33 -2.89 -7.08 -6.80
C ARG A 33 -2.71 -5.57 -6.97
N PRO A 34 -3.18 -4.98 -8.09
CA PRO A 34 -3.17 -3.53 -8.26
C PRO A 34 -4.15 -2.86 -7.29
N ILE A 35 -3.94 -1.57 -7.05
CA ILE A 35 -4.71 -0.79 -6.07
C ILE A 35 -5.43 0.33 -6.78
N ALA A 36 -6.74 0.43 -6.59
CA ALA A 36 -7.52 1.55 -7.08
C ALA A 36 -7.49 2.70 -6.07
N VAL A 37 -7.16 3.91 -6.51
CA VAL A 37 -7.19 5.13 -5.71
C VAL A 37 -8.12 6.16 -6.35
N TRP A 38 -8.87 6.87 -5.54
CA TRP A 38 -9.64 8.02 -6.00
C TRP A 38 -8.74 9.26 -5.99
N ARG A 39 -8.54 9.87 -7.16
CA ARG A 39 -7.72 11.07 -7.33
C ARG A 39 -8.43 12.01 -8.29
N ASP A 40 -8.64 13.25 -7.87
CA ASP A 40 -9.21 14.33 -8.69
C ASP A 40 -10.55 13.98 -9.36
N GLY A 41 -11.44 13.32 -8.60
CA GLY A 41 -12.77 12.94 -9.10
C GLY A 41 -12.79 11.73 -10.04
N LYS A 42 -11.67 11.01 -10.16
CA LYS A 42 -11.53 9.83 -11.01
C LYS A 42 -10.88 8.67 -10.25
N VAL A 43 -11.15 7.45 -10.72
CA VAL A 43 -10.41 6.26 -10.28
C VAL A 43 -9.10 6.18 -11.06
N ALA A 44 -7.98 6.11 -10.35
CA ALA A 44 -6.67 5.81 -10.90
C ALA A 44 -6.19 4.46 -10.35
N ILE A 45 -5.58 3.63 -11.19
CA ILE A 45 -5.03 2.33 -10.78
C ILE A 45 -3.53 2.50 -10.56
N ILE A 46 -3.07 2.13 -9.37
CA ILE A 46 -1.65 1.96 -9.06
C ILE A 46 -1.29 0.51 -9.36
N PRO A 47 -0.48 0.23 -10.39
CA PRO A 47 -0.05 -1.13 -10.69
C PRO A 47 0.88 -1.65 -9.59
N VAL A 48 0.97 -2.97 -9.49
CA VAL A 48 2.00 -3.60 -8.65
C VAL A 48 3.35 -3.26 -9.27
N PRO A 49 4.35 -2.80 -8.50
CA PRO A 49 5.68 -2.64 -9.04
C PRO A 49 6.19 -4.00 -9.53
N GLU A 50 6.49 -4.08 -10.83
CA GLU A 50 7.12 -5.26 -11.41
C GLU A 50 8.47 -5.49 -10.69
N PRO A 51 8.81 -6.75 -10.33
CA PRO A 51 10.15 -7.02 -9.85
C PRO A 51 11.16 -6.57 -10.90
N PRO A 52 12.38 -6.12 -10.50
CA PRO A 52 13.42 -5.76 -11.44
C PRO A 52 13.59 -6.86 -12.49
N SER A 53 13.49 -6.50 -13.76
CA SER A 53 13.55 -7.41 -14.92
C SER A 53 14.81 -8.27 -14.94
N ASP A 54 15.87 -7.85 -14.25
CA ASP A 54 17.13 -8.58 -14.11
C ASP A 54 17.02 -9.85 -13.25
N LEU A 55 15.91 -10.02 -12.50
CA LEU A 55 15.60 -11.24 -11.75
C LEU A 55 14.79 -12.27 -12.55
N VAL A 56 14.42 -11.97 -13.80
CA VAL A 56 13.48 -12.79 -14.61
C VAL A 56 14.18 -13.71 -15.63
N LEU A 57 15.51 -13.65 -15.80
CA LEU A 57 16.22 -14.49 -16.77
C LEU A 57 17.16 -15.52 -16.14
N GLN A 58 16.60 -16.58 -15.56
CA GLN A 58 17.15 -17.94 -15.66
C GLN A 58 16.00 -18.95 -15.75
N GLU A 59 15.21 -18.88 -16.82
CA GLU A 59 14.51 -20.08 -17.27
C GLU A 59 15.59 -21.09 -17.70
N LYS A 60 15.80 -22.10 -16.85
CA LYS A 60 16.70 -23.20 -17.18
C LYS A 60 16.23 -23.86 -18.48
N PRO A 61 17.14 -24.18 -19.43
CA PRO A 61 16.74 -24.90 -20.62
C PRO A 61 16.13 -26.25 -20.20
N LYS A 62 14.90 -26.49 -20.68
CA LYS A 62 14.18 -27.76 -20.53
C LYS A 62 14.95 -28.86 -21.29
N PRO A 63 15.05 -30.10 -20.74
CA PRO A 63 15.94 -31.16 -21.21
C PRO A 63 15.68 -31.62 -22.65
#